data_AF-A0A2I1F6K8-F1
#
_entry.id   AF-A0A2I1F6K8-F1
#
_cell.length_a   1.000
_cell.length_b   1.000
_cell.length_c   1.000
_cell.angle_alpha   90.00
_cell.angle_beta   90.00
_cell.angle_gamma   90.00
#
_symmetry.space_group_name_H-M   'P 1'
#
loop_
_entity.id
_entity.type
_entity.pdbx_description
1 polymer ?
#
loop_
_entity_poly.entity_id
_entity_poly.type
_entity_poly.pdbx_seq_one_letter_code
_entity_poly.pdbx_strand_id
1 'polypeptide(L)'
;MGSQSLHIIKKFTLEHRINWEYTQDWMNYNPFQKATSQSYSKHVSWRMKCSNYALPTLDLLNRNYPDILKGFDTCFLCSNSTETNEHFWICSESINILKDIFMKHELIYKSLIINNLDQDKFKDHNIIITESPVFTSFNTPI
;
A
#
# COMPACT_ATOMS: atom_id res chain seq x y z
N MET A 1 -17.89 17.08 -8.17
CA MET A 1 -17.67 15.71 -7.68
C MET A 1 -16.77 15.78 -6.45
N GLY A 2 -17.35 15.74 -5.25
CA GLY A 2 -16.57 15.65 -4.00
C GLY A 2 -15.91 14.27 -3.93
N SER A 3 -14.64 14.24 -3.52
CA SER A 3 -13.76 13.09 -3.64
C SER A 3 -14.28 11.84 -2.92
N GLN A 4 -14.68 10.83 -3.70
CA GLN A 4 -15.10 9.51 -3.23
C GLN A 4 -14.09 8.88 -2.24
N SER A 5 -12.82 9.24 -2.35
CA SER A 5 -11.77 8.87 -1.41
C SER A 5 -11.90 9.45 -0.01
N LEU A 6 -12.34 10.71 0.15
CA LEU A 6 -12.57 11.27 1.49
C LEU A 6 -13.73 10.57 2.19
N HIS A 7 -14.73 10.10 1.43
CA HIS A 7 -15.82 9.31 1.99
C HIS A 7 -15.33 7.95 2.51
N ILE A 8 -14.49 7.25 1.75
CA ILE A 8 -13.91 5.96 2.16
C ILE A 8 -13.02 6.13 3.40
N ILE A 9 -12.11 7.12 3.40
CA ILE A 9 -11.25 7.40 4.56
C ILE A 9 -12.11 7.71 5.79
N LYS A 10 -13.14 8.56 5.65
CA LYS A 10 -14.05 8.88 6.74
C LYS A 10 -14.76 7.62 7.27
N LYS A 11 -15.28 6.78 6.37
CA LYS A 11 -15.93 5.51 6.75
C LYS A 11 -14.98 4.60 7.52
N PHE A 12 -13.79 4.34 6.98
CA PHE A 12 -12.80 3.46 7.61
C PHE A 12 -12.28 3.99 8.95
N THR A 13 -12.23 5.32 9.10
CA THR A 13 -11.94 5.97 10.38
C THR A 13 -13.00 5.65 11.43
N LEU A 14 -14.27 5.85 11.09
CA LEU A 14 -15.40 5.61 11.99
C LEU A 14 -15.55 4.12 12.33
N GLU A 15 -15.16 3.24 11.42
CA GLU A 15 -15.15 1.78 11.63
C GLU A 15 -13.87 1.27 12.32
N HIS A 16 -12.98 2.16 12.77
CA HIS A 16 -11.70 1.81 13.40
C HIS A 16 -10.82 0.86 12.57
N ARG A 17 -10.93 0.93 11.23
CA ARG A 17 -10.11 0.14 10.30
C ARG A 17 -8.74 0.76 10.04
N ILE A 18 -8.56 2.04 10.39
CA ILE A 18 -7.29 2.77 10.24
C ILE A 18 -6.69 2.96 11.62
N ASN A 19 -5.49 2.42 11.85
CA ASN A 19 -4.68 2.82 12.99
C ASN A 19 -4.00 4.15 12.64
N TRP A 20 -4.54 5.25 13.18
CA TRP A 20 -4.07 6.60 12.86
C TRP A 20 -2.67 6.91 13.40
N GLU A 21 -2.29 6.32 14.53
CA GLU A 21 -0.96 6.48 15.12
C GLU A 21 0.11 5.96 14.15
N TYR A 22 0.00 4.68 13.75
CA TYR A 22 0.94 4.09 12.81
C TYR A 22 0.82 4.67 11.39
N THR A 23 -0.37 5.13 10.99
CA THR A 23 -0.54 5.81 9.69
C THR A 23 0.24 7.13 9.68
N GLN A 24 0.22 7.89 10.77
CA GLN A 24 0.98 9.13 10.89
C GLN A 24 2.49 8.86 10.86
N ASP A 25 2.96 7.84 11.58
CA ASP A 25 4.38 7.45 11.57
C ASP A 25 4.83 7.04 10.15
N TRP A 26 4.03 6.22 9.46
CA TRP A 26 4.30 5.82 8.08
C TRP A 26 4.33 7.01 7.11
N MET A 27 3.42 7.98 7.28
CA MET A 27 3.39 9.20 6.45
C MET A 27 4.58 10.12 6.72
N ASN A 28 5.09 10.16 7.95
CA ASN A 28 6.20 11.03 8.34
C ASN A 28 7.58 10.38 8.15
N TYR A 29 7.64 9.06 7.97
CA TYR A 29 8.89 8.36 7.72
C TYR A 29 9.61 8.91 6.48
N ASN A 30 10.87 9.29 6.66
CA ASN A 30 11.74 9.76 5.59
C ASN A 30 12.86 8.72 5.37
N PRO A 31 12.81 7.93 4.28
CA PRO A 31 13.87 6.97 3.98
C PRO A 31 15.15 7.63 3.44
N PHE A 32 15.16 8.95 3.22
CA PHE A 32 16.28 9.68 2.64
C PHE A 32 17.08 10.42 3.72
N GLN A 33 18.40 10.52 3.51
CA GLN A 33 19.31 11.19 4.45
C GLN A 33 19.04 12.71 4.59
N LYS A 34 18.39 13.32 3.59
CA LYS A 34 18.09 14.76 3.59
C LYS A 34 16.64 15.01 4.00
N ALA A 35 16.45 15.95 4.92
CA ALA A 35 15.13 16.39 5.38
C ALA A 35 14.25 16.94 4.24
N THR A 36 14.86 17.63 3.27
CA THR A 36 14.19 18.11 2.05
C THR A 36 14.96 17.66 0.82
N SER A 37 14.27 16.97 -0.08
CA SER A 37 14.80 16.59 -1.39
C SER A 37 13.64 16.37 -2.36
N GLN A 38 13.91 16.51 -3.66
CA GLN A 38 12.91 16.21 -4.68
C GLN A 38 12.45 14.74 -4.58
N SER A 39 13.36 13.83 -4.22
CA SER A 39 13.04 12.42 -3.96
C SER A 39 12.07 12.25 -2.80
N TYR A 40 12.27 12.96 -1.69
CA TYR A 40 11.35 12.95 -0.56
C TYR A 40 9.97 13.51 -0.96
N SER A 41 9.92 14.63 -1.67
CA SER A 41 8.64 15.20 -2.14
C SER A 41 7.88 14.25 -3.08
N LYS A 42 8.58 13.57 -3.99
CA LYS A 42 7.98 12.54 -4.85
C LYS A 42 7.45 11.35 -4.03
N HIS A 43 8.21 10.89 -3.05
CA HIS A 43 7.82 9.80 -2.16
C HIS A 43 6.57 10.14 -1.32
N VAL A 44 6.55 11.31 -0.68
CA VAL A 44 5.38 11.82 0.06
C VAL A 44 4.17 11.95 -0.87
N SER A 45 4.36 12.54 -2.05
CA SER A 45 3.27 12.70 -3.04
C SER A 45 2.69 11.36 -3.47
N TRP A 46 3.54 10.35 -3.68
CA TRP A 46 3.09 9.00 -4.04
C TRP A 46 2.25 8.38 -2.92
N ARG A 47 2.70 8.41 -1.65
CA ARG A 47 1.92 7.88 -0.51
C ARG A 47 0.55 8.54 -0.38
N MET A 48 0.50 9.86 -0.52
CA MET A 48 -0.76 10.61 -0.45
C MET A 48 -1.72 10.20 -1.57
N LYS A 49 -1.22 10.07 -2.80
CA LYS A 49 -2.02 9.64 -3.96
C LYS A 49 -2.56 8.22 -3.82
N CYS A 50 -1.75 7.29 -3.31
CA CYS A 50 -2.18 5.93 -2.99
C CYS A 50 -3.33 5.94 -1.97
N SER A 51 -3.21 6.78 -0.94
CA SER A 51 -4.15 6.81 0.19
C SER A 51 -5.50 7.47 -0.15
N ASN A 52 -5.57 8.27 -1.22
CA ASN A 52 -6.75 9.06 -1.57
C ASN A 52 -7.29 8.78 -2.98
N TYR A 53 -7.01 7.61 -3.56
CA TYR A 53 -7.44 7.22 -4.91
C TYR A 53 -7.13 8.27 -5.98
N ALA A 54 -5.98 8.93 -5.87
CA ALA A 54 -5.52 9.95 -6.82
C ALA A 54 -4.27 9.50 -7.59
N LEU A 55 -4.07 8.18 -7.73
CA LEU A 55 -3.04 7.68 -8.64
C LEU A 55 -3.36 8.12 -10.07
N PRO A 56 -2.35 8.49 -10.88
CA PRO A 56 -2.53 8.86 -12.27
C PRO A 56 -2.68 7.59 -13.13
N THR A 57 -3.74 6.81 -12.90
CA THR A 57 -4.04 5.60 -13.65
C THR A 57 -4.50 5.93 -15.07
N LEU A 58 -4.30 5.01 -16.01
CA LEU A 58 -4.54 5.29 -17.43
C LEU A 58 -6.00 5.67 -17.73
N ASP A 59 -6.99 5.17 -16.99
CA ASP A 59 -8.38 5.62 -17.11
C ASP A 59 -8.54 7.14 -16.84
N LEU A 60 -7.91 7.64 -15.78
CA LEU A 60 -7.93 9.04 -15.38
C LEU A 60 -7.08 9.90 -16.31
N LEU A 61 -5.92 9.39 -16.74
CA LEU A 61 -5.05 10.11 -17.68
C LEU A 61 -5.72 10.23 -19.05
N ASN A 62 -6.34 9.17 -19.55
CA ASN A 62 -7.05 9.17 -20.82
C ASN A 62 -8.28 10.09 -20.77
N ARG A 63 -8.99 10.15 -19.64
CA ARG A 63 -10.06 11.13 -19.43
C ARG A 63 -9.56 12.58 -19.44
N ASN A 64 -8.43 12.86 -18.79
CA ASN A 64 -7.93 14.23 -18.64
C ASN A 64 -7.11 14.71 -19.85
N TYR A 65 -6.51 13.78 -20.61
CA TYR A 65 -5.63 14.04 -21.76
C TYR A 65 -5.95 13.10 -22.93
N PRO A 66 -7.19 13.14 -23.47
CA PRO A 66 -7.65 12.20 -24.49
C PRO A 66 -6.85 12.30 -25.79
N ASP A 67 -6.38 13.49 -26.16
CA ASP A 67 -5.59 13.68 -27.39
C ASP A 67 -4.20 13.02 -27.33
N ILE A 68 -3.68 12.83 -26.11
CA ILE A 68 -2.38 12.21 -25.86
C ILE A 68 -2.54 10.69 -25.77
N LEU A 69 -3.50 10.22 -24.98
CA LEU A 69 -3.68 8.80 -24.66
C LEU A 69 -4.51 8.06 -25.71
N LYS A 70 -5.39 8.75 -26.44
CA LYS A 70 -6.15 8.22 -27.61
C LYS A 70 -6.92 6.94 -27.31
N GLY A 71 -7.56 6.84 -26.15
CA GLY A 71 -8.29 5.64 -25.77
C GLY A 71 -7.44 4.59 -25.05
N PHE A 72 -6.13 4.82 -24.86
CA PHE A 72 -5.26 3.89 -24.16
C PHE A 72 -5.52 3.93 -22.66
N ASP A 73 -6.23 2.92 -22.16
CA ASP A 73 -6.54 2.76 -20.74
C ASP A 73 -6.26 1.35 -20.18
N THR A 74 -5.69 0.44 -20.98
CA THR A 74 -5.37 -0.93 -20.55
C THR A 74 -4.21 -0.95 -19.57
N CYS A 75 -4.33 -1.72 -18.48
CA CYS A 75 -3.30 -1.91 -17.47
C CYS A 75 -1.94 -2.28 -18.05
N PHE A 76 -0.92 -1.48 -17.73
CA PHE A 76 0.44 -1.71 -18.24
C PHE A 76 1.13 -2.93 -17.63
N LEU A 77 0.55 -3.52 -16.58
CA LEU A 77 1.08 -4.73 -15.94
C LEU A 77 0.51 -5.99 -16.58
N CYS A 78 -0.82 -6.17 -16.52
CA CYS A 78 -1.46 -7.40 -17.00
C CYS A 78 -1.95 -7.35 -18.46
N SER A 79 -2.06 -6.15 -19.05
CA SER A 79 -2.62 -5.94 -20.39
C SER A 79 -4.03 -6.53 -20.63
N ASN A 80 -4.78 -6.85 -19.57
CA ASN A 80 -6.03 -7.61 -19.66
C ASN A 80 -7.30 -6.83 -19.25
N SER A 81 -7.13 -5.74 -18.51
CA SER A 81 -8.25 -4.93 -17.99
C SER A 81 -7.89 -3.46 -17.94
N THR A 82 -8.89 -2.59 -17.91
CA THR A 82 -8.70 -1.14 -17.73
C THR A 82 -7.95 -0.85 -16.44
N GLU A 83 -6.95 0.02 -16.53
CA GLU A 83 -6.20 0.51 -15.39
C GLU A 83 -6.98 1.57 -14.64
N THR A 84 -7.62 1.15 -13.56
CA THR A 84 -8.23 2.05 -12.59
C THR A 84 -7.41 2.04 -11.30
N ASN A 85 -7.66 3.00 -10.41
CA ASN A 85 -7.04 3.00 -9.07
C ASN A 85 -7.35 1.71 -8.30
N GLU A 86 -8.54 1.12 -8.49
CA GLU A 86 -8.91 -0.15 -7.86
C GLU A 86 -8.16 -1.32 -8.51
N HIS A 87 -8.19 -1.41 -9.85
CA HIS A 87 -7.53 -2.49 -10.58
C HIS A 87 -6.03 -2.56 -10.27
N PHE A 88 -5.36 -1.42 -10.14
CA PHE A 88 -3.93 -1.37 -9.81
C PHE A 88 -3.56 -2.19 -8.57
N TRP A 89 -4.42 -2.23 -7.54
CA TRP A 89 -4.17 -2.96 -6.30
C TRP A 89 -4.61 -4.42 -6.32
N ILE A 90 -5.51 -4.81 -7.22
CA ILE A 90 -6.03 -6.19 -7.35
C ILE A 90 -5.51 -6.95 -8.58
N CYS A 91 -4.72 -6.29 -9.43
CA CYS A 91 -4.09 -6.89 -10.59
C CYS A 91 -3.16 -8.03 -10.17
N SER A 92 -3.26 -9.20 -10.81
CA SER A 92 -2.44 -10.37 -10.51
C SER A 92 -0.94 -10.06 -10.60
N GLU A 93 -0.52 -9.32 -11.63
CA GLU A 93 0.87 -8.92 -11.81
C GLU A 93 1.34 -7.93 -10.74
N SER A 94 0.49 -6.99 -10.31
CA SER A 94 0.77 -6.13 -9.15
C SER A 94 0.96 -6.97 -7.89
N ILE A 95 0.06 -7.91 -7.64
CA ILE A 95 0.09 -8.76 -6.44
C ILE A 95 1.34 -9.64 -6.45
N ASN A 96 1.75 -10.19 -7.60
CA ASN A 96 2.99 -10.96 -7.73
C ASN A 96 4.22 -10.14 -7.31
N ILE A 97 4.33 -8.90 -7.80
CA ILE A 97 5.42 -7.98 -7.42
C ILE A 97 5.38 -7.67 -5.91
N LEU A 98 4.18 -7.39 -5.38
CA LEU A 98 4.01 -7.05 -3.97
C LEU A 98 4.32 -8.25 -3.07
N LYS A 99 3.94 -9.47 -3.47
CA LYS A 99 4.14 -10.70 -2.70
C LYS A 99 5.60 -10.90 -2.33
N ASP A 100 6.52 -10.75 -3.27
CA ASP A 100 7.95 -10.87 -3.00
C ASP A 100 8.45 -9.81 -2.00
N ILE A 101 7.96 -8.58 -2.13
CA ILE A 101 8.27 -7.50 -1.21
C ILE A 101 7.73 -7.81 0.19
N PHE A 102 6.49 -8.25 0.31
CA PHE A 102 5.86 -8.58 1.59
C PHE A 102 6.56 -9.75 2.27
N MET A 103 6.87 -10.83 1.55
CA MET A 103 7.62 -11.98 2.11
C MET A 103 8.98 -11.56 2.66
N LYS A 104 9.71 -10.70 1.92
CA LYS A 104 10.99 -10.16 2.42
C LYS A 104 10.82 -9.37 3.72
N HIS A 105 9.82 -8.50 3.79
CA HIS A 105 9.60 -7.66 4.98
C HIS A 105 9.01 -8.44 6.15
N GLU A 106 8.27 -9.52 5.90
CA GLU A 106 7.83 -10.47 6.93
C GLU A 106 9.03 -11.07 7.66
N LEU A 107 10.05 -11.53 6.93
CA LEU A 107 11.26 -12.08 7.52
C LEU A 107 12.01 -11.03 8.37
N ILE A 108 12.13 -9.80 7.87
CA ILE A 108 12.75 -8.70 8.61
C ILE A 108 11.95 -8.43 9.89
N TYR A 109 10.63 -8.31 9.79
CA TYR A 109 9.76 -8.05 10.94
C TYR A 109 9.85 -9.18 11.98
N LYS A 110 9.77 -10.45 11.57
CA LYS A 110 9.95 -11.60 12.47
C LYS A 110 11.30 -11.55 13.20
N SER A 111 12.39 -11.25 12.49
CA SER A 111 13.71 -11.15 13.11
C SER A 111 13.80 -10.02 14.13
N LEU A 112 13.26 -8.83 13.83
CA LEU A 112 13.24 -7.70 14.73
C LEU A 112 12.45 -8.01 16.00
N ILE A 113 11.30 -8.64 15.85
CA ILE A 113 10.45 -9.05 16.96
C ILE A 113 11.19 -10.08 17.82
N ILE A 114 11.70 -11.17 17.25
CA ILE A 114 12.41 -12.22 18.02
C ILE A 114 13.59 -11.63 18.79
N ASN A 115 14.34 -10.71 18.18
CA ASN A 115 15.53 -10.11 18.78
C ASN A 115 15.23 -9.07 19.88
N ASN A 116 14.02 -8.49 19.90
CA ASN A 116 13.65 -7.41 20.83
C ASN A 116 12.52 -7.80 21.79
N LEU A 117 11.95 -9.00 21.65
CA LEU A 117 10.96 -9.53 22.58
C LEU A 117 11.63 -9.90 23.90
N ASP A 118 11.11 -9.31 24.98
CA ASP A 118 11.38 -9.74 26.34
C ASP A 118 10.74 -11.12 26.56
N GLN A 119 11.51 -12.18 26.32
CA GLN A 119 11.00 -13.56 26.35
C GLN A 119 10.33 -13.91 27.68
N ASP A 120 10.70 -13.25 28.79
CA ASP A 120 10.09 -13.48 30.10
C ASP A 120 8.66 -12.93 30.22
N LYS A 121 8.30 -11.87 29.47
CA LYS A 121 6.94 -11.31 29.43
C LYS A 121 5.99 -12.06 28.50
N PHE A 122 6.52 -12.83 27.54
CA PHE A 122 5.73 -13.46 26.47
C PHE A 122 5.80 -15.00 26.50
N LYS A 123 6.24 -15.61 27.61
CA LYS A 123 6.36 -17.08 27.76
C LYS A 123 5.09 -17.88 27.41
N ASP A 124 3.91 -17.30 27.62
CA ASP A 124 2.61 -17.92 27.31
C ASP A 124 2.00 -17.48 25.96
N HIS A 125 2.65 -16.57 25.23
CA HIS A 125 2.24 -16.14 23.90
C HIS A 125 3.15 -16.74 22.85
N ASN A 126 3.07 -18.06 22.72
CA ASN A 126 3.55 -18.73 21.52
C ASN A 126 2.79 -18.15 20.31
N ILE A 127 3.45 -17.19 19.66
CA ILE A 127 3.37 -16.95 18.22
C ILE A 127 2.02 -16.42 17.68
N ILE A 128 1.49 -15.33 18.25
CA ILE A 128 0.38 -14.59 17.62
C ILE A 128 0.85 -13.86 16.33
N ILE A 129 2.14 -13.58 16.23
CA ILE A 129 2.70 -12.72 15.17
C ILE A 129 2.81 -13.44 13.82
N THR A 130 2.97 -14.78 13.79
CA THR A 130 3.02 -15.54 12.53
C THR A 130 1.65 -15.72 11.88
N GLU A 131 0.56 -15.45 12.61
CA GLU A 131 -0.81 -15.59 12.11
C GLU A 131 -1.41 -14.27 11.62
N SER A 132 -0.62 -13.18 11.62
CA SER A 132 -1.10 -11.89 11.13
C SER A 132 -1.66 -12.00 9.71
N PRO A 133 -2.92 -11.57 9.48
CA PRO A 133 -3.54 -11.57 8.15
C PRO A 133 -2.71 -10.81 7.11
N VAL A 134 -1.92 -9.82 7.53
CA VAL A 134 -1.03 -9.05 6.65
C VAL A 134 0.00 -9.94 5.95
N PHE A 135 0.45 -11.02 6.59
CA PHE A 135 1.45 -11.93 6.04
C PHE A 135 0.82 -13.21 5.47
N THR A 136 -0.24 -13.71 6.11
CA THR A 136 -0.88 -14.97 5.70
C THR A 136 -1.75 -14.84 4.46
N SER A 137 -2.25 -13.65 4.12
CA SER A 137 -3.13 -13.43 2.95
C SER A 137 -2.45 -13.73 1.60
N PHE A 138 -1.12 -13.70 1.54
CA PHE A 138 -0.35 -13.97 0.31
C PHE A 138 -0.07 -15.46 0.06
N ASN A 139 -0.44 -16.35 0.99
CA ASN A 139 -0.22 -17.79 0.86
C ASN A 139 -1.28 -18.49 0.01
N THR A 140 -2.41 -17.84 -0.24
CA THR A 140 -3.48 -18.35 -1.12
C THR A 140 -3.11 -18.12 -2.60
N PRO A 141 -3.38 -19.08 -3.51
CA PRO A 141 -3.31 -18.85 -4.94
C PRO A 141 -4.27 -17.71 -5.34
N ILE A 142 -3.83 -16.85 -6.27
CA ILE A 142 -4.63 -15.79 -6.89
C ILE A 142 -5.46 -16.39 -8.01
#